data_AF-A0A7R8H9K9-F1
#
_entry.id   AF-A0A7R8H9K9-F1
#
_cell.length_a   1.000
_cell.length_b   1.000
_cell.length_c   1.000
_cell.angle_alpha   90.00
_cell.angle_beta   90.00
_cell.angle_gamma   90.00
#
_symmetry.space_group_name_H-M   'P 1'
#
loop_
_entity.id
_entity.type
_entity.pdbx_description
1 polymer ?
#
loop_
_entity_poly.entity_id
_entity_poly.type
_entity_poly.pdbx_seq_one_letter_code
_entity_poly.pdbx_strand_id
1 'polypeptide(L)'
;MSLGMILLRRNDAGEARNCENNMKRSRKSMLRKRKIFLSRSLDLLLTTICSLILVYHVYHSVHRLYIGQTKLISDVQPTNKVVFPAFTVCPTFASYSFNEEVFQAFNTSKRDFVFESNFKNNGSDPRYIFLKATYELTEILQFVELQFITEKIKETNIRIRPGDESKYAHWTQMSTVNFGRCYELKFTNKTLKSPIMSIIFRGYINFYVFIHHPGQYHHIDTATKIIAKIKMRTYVDTTYEISNTESTNPNCKSKMDYDFSGCINNETNKKLVDTFGCSVPFLDNSDQSCISDNSTFVESLNKMFKLLIRNAQFSLCGMPCVTIDVFMGLPNYDNDNSNQSFTKIYLRTGVRVKTSTYDYTFFTMIAEVGGTSGLLLGISLIHIFINAKNFVLWKSNQK
;
A
#
# COMPACT_ATOMS: atom_id res chain seq x y z
N MET A 1 98.08 71.79 -34.65
CA MET A 1 97.42 70.54 -35.10
C MET A 1 97.03 69.73 -33.88
N SER A 2 95.74 69.68 -33.54
CA SER A 2 95.03 68.59 -32.84
C SER A 2 93.77 69.17 -32.21
N LEU A 3 92.81 69.48 -33.08
CA LEU A 3 91.48 70.02 -32.75
C LEU A 3 90.55 69.19 -33.65
N GLY A 4 90.04 68.08 -33.12
CA GLY A 4 89.19 67.18 -33.92
C GLY A 4 89.16 65.74 -33.44
N MET A 5 88.72 65.46 -32.21
CA MET A 5 88.31 64.10 -31.84
C MET A 5 87.46 63.99 -30.55
N ILE A 6 86.54 64.92 -30.28
CA ILE A 6 85.63 64.82 -29.10
C ILE A 6 84.16 65.09 -29.45
N LEU A 7 83.74 64.91 -30.72
CA LEU A 7 82.33 65.10 -31.14
C LEU A 7 81.70 63.91 -31.88
N LEU A 8 82.26 62.71 -31.78
CA LEU A 8 81.67 61.48 -32.36
C LEU A 8 81.38 60.37 -31.34
N ARG A 9 81.34 60.68 -30.03
CA ARG A 9 81.09 59.64 -28.99
C ARG A 9 79.88 59.90 -28.10
N ARG A 10 79.00 60.84 -28.48
CA ARG A 10 77.79 61.18 -27.70
C ARG A 10 76.46 60.75 -28.34
N ASN A 11 76.44 60.31 -29.61
CA ASN A 11 75.22 59.83 -30.25
C ASN A 11 74.97 58.30 -30.09
N ASP A 12 76.02 57.48 -29.98
CA ASP A 12 75.84 56.02 -29.89
C ASP A 12 75.29 55.55 -28.52
N ALA A 13 75.47 56.35 -27.47
CA ALA A 13 74.97 56.04 -26.13
C ALA A 13 73.46 56.28 -25.96
N GLY A 14 72.85 57.10 -26.83
CA GLY A 14 71.40 57.35 -26.85
C GLY A 14 70.63 56.23 -27.55
N GLU A 15 71.19 55.69 -28.64
CA GLU A 15 70.57 54.65 -29.45
C GLU A 15 70.58 53.29 -28.72
N ALA A 16 71.66 52.96 -28.01
CA ALA A 16 71.74 51.76 -27.17
C ALA A 16 70.72 51.76 -26.02
N ARG A 17 70.48 52.91 -25.36
CA ARG A 17 69.46 53.03 -24.30
C ARG A 17 68.03 52.95 -24.83
N ASN A 18 67.79 53.42 -26.05
CA ASN A 18 66.47 53.34 -26.66
C ASN A 18 66.13 51.89 -27.07
N CYS A 19 67.11 51.15 -27.60
CA CYS A 19 66.99 49.70 -27.86
C CYS A 19 66.71 48.89 -26.58
N GLU A 20 67.42 49.16 -25.48
CA GLU A 20 67.19 48.46 -24.20
C GLU A 20 65.79 48.74 -23.63
N ASN A 21 65.30 49.98 -23.71
CA ASN A 21 63.96 50.35 -23.27
C ASN A 21 62.85 49.73 -24.14
N ASN A 22 63.07 49.64 -25.46
CA ASN A 22 62.14 48.98 -26.38
C ASN A 22 62.11 47.46 -26.15
N MET A 23 63.25 46.81 -25.87
CA MET A 23 63.29 45.39 -25.48
C MET A 23 62.60 45.14 -24.14
N LYS A 24 62.78 46.01 -23.14
CA LYS A 24 62.08 45.91 -21.85
C LYS A 24 60.56 46.11 -21.99
N ARG A 25 60.10 47.06 -22.83
CA ARG A 25 58.67 47.24 -23.15
C ARG A 25 58.10 46.03 -23.89
N SER A 26 58.81 45.50 -24.88
CA SER A 26 58.39 44.31 -25.64
C SER A 26 58.26 43.08 -24.74
N ARG A 27 59.26 42.80 -23.87
CA ARG A 27 59.21 41.71 -22.88
C ARG A 27 58.04 41.86 -21.89
N LYS A 28 57.78 43.07 -21.36
CA LYS A 28 56.63 43.33 -20.48
C LYS A 28 55.29 43.12 -21.20
N SER A 29 55.19 43.51 -22.47
CA SER A 29 53.98 43.31 -23.29
C SER A 29 53.70 41.83 -23.55
N MET A 30 54.73 41.02 -23.85
CA MET A 30 54.61 39.57 -24.05
C MET A 30 54.23 38.83 -22.76
N LEU A 31 54.82 39.20 -21.62
CA LEU A 31 54.46 38.62 -20.31
C LEU A 31 53.02 38.96 -19.92
N ARG A 32 52.54 40.19 -20.19
CA ARG A 32 51.15 40.58 -19.94
C ARG A 32 50.18 39.80 -20.84
N LYS A 33 50.49 39.64 -22.14
CA LYS A 33 49.70 38.82 -23.06
C LYS A 33 49.66 37.35 -22.64
N ARG A 34 50.80 36.77 -22.25
CA ARG A 34 50.87 35.39 -21.72
C ARG A 34 50.06 35.22 -20.43
N LYS A 35 50.15 36.16 -19.48
CA LYS A 35 49.38 36.10 -18.23
C LYS A 35 47.88 36.17 -18.48
N ILE A 36 47.43 37.06 -19.38
CA ILE A 36 46.02 37.16 -19.76
C ILE A 36 45.56 35.89 -20.47
N PHE A 37 46.37 35.36 -21.40
CA PHE A 37 46.05 34.12 -22.11
C PHE A 37 45.96 32.92 -21.16
N LEU A 38 46.93 32.77 -20.24
CA LEU A 38 46.95 31.69 -19.26
C LEU A 38 45.75 31.77 -18.29
N SER A 39 45.41 32.98 -17.83
CA SER A 39 44.23 33.21 -16.98
C SER A 39 42.96 32.78 -17.71
N ARG A 40 42.74 33.25 -18.94
CA ARG A 40 41.55 32.88 -19.74
C ARG A 40 41.48 31.39 -20.04
N SER A 41 42.62 30.77 -20.31
CA SER A 41 42.70 29.32 -20.53
C SER A 41 42.30 28.52 -19.29
N LEU A 42 42.72 28.98 -18.10
CA LEU A 42 42.38 28.34 -16.83
C LEU A 42 40.90 28.54 -16.48
N ASP A 43 40.36 29.73 -16.70
CA ASP A 43 38.93 30.03 -16.49
C ASP A 43 38.04 29.15 -17.40
N LEU A 44 38.43 28.96 -18.67
CA LEU A 44 37.72 28.11 -19.62
C LEU A 44 37.78 26.63 -19.24
N LEU A 45 38.95 26.15 -18.80
CA LEU A 45 39.11 24.78 -18.30
C LEU A 45 38.23 24.54 -17.07
N LEU A 46 38.28 25.45 -16.09
CA LEU A 46 37.47 25.36 -14.87
C LEU A 46 35.97 25.35 -15.19
N THR A 47 35.53 26.27 -16.06
CA THR A 47 34.12 26.35 -16.49
C THR A 47 33.69 25.06 -17.21
N THR A 48 34.56 24.47 -18.03
CA THR A 48 34.28 23.21 -18.73
C THR A 48 34.13 22.06 -17.74
N ILE A 49 35.03 21.96 -16.75
CA ILE A 49 34.95 20.94 -15.70
C ILE A 49 33.68 21.11 -14.86
N CYS A 50 33.36 22.32 -14.41
CA CYS A 50 32.12 22.62 -13.68
C CYS A 50 30.87 22.27 -14.50
N SER A 51 30.89 22.51 -15.81
CA SER A 51 29.78 22.17 -16.72
C SER A 51 29.59 20.65 -16.86
N LEU A 52 30.69 19.88 -16.99
CA LEU A 52 30.63 18.42 -17.05
C LEU A 52 30.09 17.81 -15.74
N ILE A 53 30.56 18.33 -14.59
CA ILE A 53 30.05 17.93 -13.28
C ILE A 53 28.56 18.25 -13.17
N LEU A 54 28.13 19.44 -13.61
CA LEU A 54 26.73 19.81 -13.60
C LEU A 54 25.87 18.89 -14.46
N VAL A 55 26.29 18.59 -15.70
CA VAL A 55 25.57 17.66 -16.59
C VAL A 55 25.45 16.29 -15.93
N TYR A 56 26.51 15.80 -15.29
CA TYR A 56 26.47 14.55 -14.54
C TYR A 56 25.47 14.59 -13.37
N HIS A 57 25.47 15.66 -12.56
CA HIS A 57 24.51 15.82 -11.47
C HIS A 57 23.06 15.93 -11.95
N VAL A 58 22.82 16.65 -13.05
CA VAL A 58 21.50 16.75 -13.68
C VAL A 58 21.04 15.37 -14.15
N TYR A 59 21.91 14.65 -14.88
CA TYR A 59 21.62 13.29 -15.33
C TYR A 59 21.29 12.37 -14.14
N HIS A 60 22.10 12.39 -13.08
CA HIS A 60 21.88 11.59 -11.88
C HIS A 60 20.55 11.93 -11.18
N SER A 61 20.22 13.23 -11.07
CA SER A 61 18.97 13.71 -10.46
C SER A 61 17.74 13.28 -11.26
N VAL A 62 17.78 13.43 -12.60
CA VAL A 62 16.72 12.98 -13.50
C VAL A 62 16.57 11.46 -13.45
N HIS A 63 17.68 10.73 -13.43
CA HIS A 63 17.68 9.27 -13.32
C HIS A 63 17.08 8.81 -11.98
N ARG A 64 17.40 9.48 -10.86
CA ARG A 64 16.79 9.20 -9.55
C ARG A 64 15.29 9.48 -9.53
N LEU A 65 14.84 10.56 -10.17
CA LEU A 65 13.42 10.85 -10.35
C LEU A 65 12.73 9.76 -11.18
N TYR A 66 13.38 9.31 -12.25
CA TYR A 66 12.85 8.26 -13.14
C TYR A 66 12.74 6.89 -12.45
N ILE A 67 13.72 6.52 -11.62
CA ILE A 67 13.64 5.29 -10.81
C ILE A 67 12.43 5.34 -9.85
N GLY A 68 12.03 6.53 -9.39
CA GLY A 68 10.88 6.70 -8.52
C GLY A 68 11.09 6.07 -7.14
N GLN A 69 12.27 6.26 -6.54
CA GLN A 69 12.58 5.70 -5.21
C GLN A 69 11.52 6.12 -4.19
N THR A 70 11.04 5.15 -3.42
CA THR A 70 10.06 5.35 -2.37
C THR A 70 10.74 5.23 -1.00
N LYS A 71 10.21 5.98 -0.03
CA LYS A 71 10.55 5.83 1.38
C LYS A 71 9.31 5.45 2.16
N LEU A 72 9.53 4.63 3.18
CA LEU A 72 8.50 4.27 4.13
C LEU A 72 8.59 5.19 5.34
N ILE A 73 7.54 5.97 5.57
CA ILE A 73 7.39 6.76 6.80
C ILE A 73 6.55 5.93 7.76
N SER A 74 7.10 5.66 8.94
CA SER A 74 6.39 4.94 9.99
C SER A 74 6.03 5.91 11.11
N ASP A 75 4.75 5.98 11.43
CA ASP A 75 4.22 6.74 12.56
C ASP A 75 3.45 5.81 13.51
N VAL A 76 3.38 6.15 14.80
CA VAL A 76 2.60 5.40 15.80
C VAL A 76 1.43 6.26 16.22
N GLN A 77 0.23 5.84 15.85
CA GLN A 77 -1.00 6.57 16.10
C GLN A 77 -1.93 5.79 17.04
N PRO A 78 -2.76 6.47 17.83
CA PRO A 78 -3.73 5.78 18.67
C PRO A 78 -4.83 5.12 17.81
N THR A 79 -5.35 3.97 18.27
CA THR A 79 -6.37 3.17 17.56
C THR A 79 -7.62 3.95 17.14
N ASN A 80 -8.01 4.99 17.88
CA ASN A 80 -9.18 5.81 17.59
C ASN A 80 -8.96 6.87 16.48
N LYS A 81 -7.73 7.05 15.98
CA LYS A 81 -7.40 7.98 14.89
C LYS A 81 -7.13 7.29 13.56
N VAL A 82 -7.11 5.97 13.55
CA VAL A 82 -6.77 5.16 12.38
C VAL A 82 -7.88 4.19 12.04
N VAL A 83 -7.78 3.54 10.87
CA VAL A 83 -8.74 2.48 10.49
C VAL A 83 -8.65 1.35 11.53
N PHE A 84 -9.81 0.99 12.08
CA PHE A 84 -9.92 -0.12 13.02
C PHE A 84 -10.27 -1.41 12.26
N PRO A 85 -9.66 -2.56 12.59
CA PRO A 85 -9.91 -3.81 11.88
C PRO A 85 -11.36 -4.26 12.02
N ALA A 86 -11.84 -4.96 11.00
CA ALA A 86 -13.08 -5.73 11.07
C ALA A 86 -12.79 -7.13 11.61
N PHE A 87 -13.82 -7.74 12.21
CA PHE A 87 -13.75 -9.09 12.78
C PHE A 87 -14.78 -9.97 12.10
N THR A 88 -14.34 -10.98 11.36
CA THR A 88 -15.25 -11.91 10.70
C THR A 88 -15.34 -13.21 11.49
N VAL A 89 -16.56 -13.55 11.92
CA VAL A 89 -16.85 -14.79 12.64
C VAL A 89 -17.35 -15.83 11.64
N CYS A 90 -16.68 -16.98 11.62
CA CYS A 90 -17.05 -18.11 10.76
C CYS A 90 -17.11 -19.41 11.58
N PRO A 91 -18.07 -20.33 11.34
CA PRO A 91 -18.01 -21.67 11.90
C PRO A 91 -16.66 -22.37 11.63
N THR A 92 -16.13 -23.12 12.60
CA THR A 92 -14.85 -23.84 12.42
C THR A 92 -15.02 -25.22 11.78
N PHE A 93 -13.88 -25.71 11.25
CA PHE A 93 -13.63 -27.08 10.76
C PHE A 93 -14.57 -27.56 9.65
N ALA A 94 -14.01 -28.20 8.63
CA ALA A 94 -14.81 -28.65 7.49
C ALA A 94 -15.96 -29.59 7.93
N SER A 95 -15.80 -30.41 8.97
CA SER A 95 -16.86 -31.31 9.44
C SER A 95 -17.97 -30.62 10.25
N TYR A 96 -17.75 -29.42 10.80
CA TYR A 96 -18.71 -28.73 11.68
C TYR A 96 -19.20 -27.39 11.14
N SER A 97 -18.61 -26.92 10.04
CA SER A 97 -19.01 -25.67 9.37
C SER A 97 -20.41 -25.68 8.76
N PHE A 98 -21.01 -26.85 8.59
CA PHE A 98 -22.35 -27.03 8.04
C PHE A 98 -23.14 -27.99 8.93
N ASN A 99 -24.47 -27.91 8.86
CA ASN A 99 -25.36 -28.86 9.47
C ASN A 99 -25.51 -30.10 8.56
N GLU A 100 -24.81 -31.19 8.90
CA GLU A 100 -24.80 -32.42 8.09
C GLU A 100 -26.19 -33.08 8.00
N GLU A 101 -27.03 -32.92 9.02
CA GLU A 101 -28.40 -33.46 9.01
C GLU A 101 -29.23 -32.87 7.87
N VAL A 102 -28.97 -31.61 7.51
CA VAL A 102 -29.62 -30.95 6.38
C VAL A 102 -29.18 -31.61 5.07
N PHE A 103 -27.89 -31.85 4.86
CA PHE A 103 -27.42 -32.54 3.65
C PHE A 103 -28.00 -33.95 3.53
N GLN A 104 -28.06 -34.69 4.65
CA GLN A 104 -28.67 -36.02 4.69
C GLN A 104 -30.15 -35.98 4.32
N ALA A 105 -30.91 -34.97 4.76
CA ALA A 105 -32.30 -34.79 4.39
C ALA A 105 -32.50 -34.55 2.87
N PHE A 106 -31.48 -34.06 2.18
CA PHE A 106 -31.47 -33.90 0.71
C PHE A 106 -30.79 -35.06 -0.02
N ASN A 107 -30.49 -36.18 0.65
CA ASN A 107 -29.76 -37.33 0.10
C ASN A 107 -28.39 -36.95 -0.51
N THR A 108 -27.67 -36.02 0.13
CA THR A 108 -26.32 -35.63 -0.26
C THR A 108 -25.39 -35.56 0.95
N SER A 109 -24.10 -35.35 0.71
CA SER A 109 -23.11 -35.07 1.74
C SER A 109 -22.54 -33.66 1.56
N LYS A 110 -21.96 -33.07 2.60
CA LYS A 110 -21.21 -31.82 2.44
C LYS A 110 -20.15 -31.93 1.34
N ARG A 111 -19.44 -33.06 1.28
CA ARG A 111 -18.35 -33.27 0.33
C ARG A 111 -18.86 -33.24 -1.11
N ASP A 112 -19.97 -33.92 -1.35
CA ASP A 112 -20.63 -33.95 -2.66
C ASP A 112 -21.19 -32.58 -3.05
N PHE A 113 -21.73 -31.83 -2.10
CA PHE A 113 -22.28 -30.49 -2.36
C PHE A 113 -21.19 -29.43 -2.62
N VAL A 114 -20.10 -29.45 -1.86
CA VAL A 114 -19.08 -28.37 -1.86
C VAL A 114 -17.90 -28.65 -2.78
N PHE A 115 -17.47 -29.91 -2.89
CA PHE A 115 -16.18 -30.26 -3.50
C PHE A 115 -16.32 -31.18 -4.71
N GLU A 116 -17.28 -32.09 -4.68
CA GLU A 116 -17.45 -33.10 -5.72
C GLU A 116 -18.65 -32.81 -6.59
N SER A 117 -18.84 -33.69 -7.56
CA SER A 117 -19.64 -33.48 -8.75
C SER A 117 -20.77 -34.51 -8.86
N ASN A 118 -20.97 -35.25 -7.77
CA ASN A 118 -22.01 -36.27 -7.58
C ASN A 118 -23.28 -35.70 -6.92
N PHE A 119 -23.36 -34.38 -6.70
CA PHE A 119 -24.57 -33.77 -6.17
C PHE A 119 -25.73 -33.95 -7.16
N LYS A 120 -26.60 -34.92 -6.88
CA LYS A 120 -27.86 -35.10 -7.60
C LYS A 120 -28.89 -34.17 -7.02
N ASN A 121 -29.30 -33.20 -7.82
CA ASN A 121 -30.31 -32.27 -7.39
C ASN A 121 -31.71 -32.92 -7.50
N ASN A 122 -32.35 -33.22 -6.38
CA ASN A 122 -33.74 -33.71 -6.33
C ASN A 122 -34.77 -32.60 -6.64
N GLY A 123 -34.45 -31.67 -7.56
CA GLY A 123 -35.28 -30.52 -7.93
C GLY A 123 -35.30 -29.37 -6.93
N SER A 124 -34.43 -29.37 -5.92
CA SER A 124 -34.32 -28.28 -4.93
C SER A 124 -33.31 -27.22 -5.40
N ASP A 125 -33.54 -25.94 -5.09
CA ASP A 125 -32.53 -24.92 -5.40
C ASP A 125 -31.25 -25.16 -4.57
N PRO A 126 -30.06 -25.33 -5.19
CA PRO A 126 -28.80 -25.49 -4.46
C PRO A 126 -28.53 -24.35 -3.46
N ARG A 127 -28.96 -23.11 -3.77
CA ARG A 127 -28.82 -21.99 -2.84
C ARG A 127 -29.68 -22.17 -1.59
N TYR A 128 -30.90 -22.68 -1.75
CA TYR A 128 -31.76 -23.00 -0.61
C TYR A 128 -31.12 -24.06 0.31
N ILE A 129 -30.53 -25.11 -0.28
CA ILE A 129 -29.81 -26.14 0.48
C ILE A 129 -28.63 -25.51 1.22
N PHE A 130 -27.83 -24.67 0.57
CA PHE A 130 -26.72 -23.96 1.20
C PHE A 130 -27.17 -23.09 2.38
N LEU A 131 -28.24 -22.31 2.22
CA LEU A 131 -28.76 -21.45 3.29
C LEU A 131 -29.28 -22.26 4.47
N LYS A 132 -29.95 -23.40 4.22
CA LYS A 132 -30.42 -24.30 5.28
C LYS A 132 -29.30 -25.05 5.97
N ALA A 133 -28.27 -25.44 5.24
CA ALA A 133 -27.14 -26.20 5.78
C ALA A 133 -26.11 -25.32 6.51
N THR A 134 -26.26 -23.99 6.51
CA THR A 134 -25.31 -23.07 7.14
C THR A 134 -25.93 -22.35 8.33
N TYR A 135 -25.10 -22.07 9.33
CA TYR A 135 -25.53 -21.47 10.60
C TYR A 135 -25.83 -19.96 10.48
N GLU A 136 -26.91 -19.53 11.12
CA GLU A 136 -27.21 -18.13 11.41
C GLU A 136 -26.25 -17.56 12.47
N LEU A 137 -26.05 -16.24 12.48
CA LEU A 137 -25.19 -15.60 13.49
C LEU A 137 -25.63 -15.89 14.93
N THR A 138 -26.94 -15.96 15.17
CA THR A 138 -27.55 -16.28 16.48
C THR A 138 -27.25 -17.71 16.94
N GLU A 139 -27.00 -18.62 16.01
CA GLU A 139 -26.63 -20.01 16.31
C GLU A 139 -25.14 -20.15 16.59
N ILE A 140 -24.31 -19.29 15.99
CA ILE A 140 -22.87 -19.31 16.19
C ILE A 140 -22.49 -18.60 17.50
N LEU A 141 -22.98 -17.37 17.66
CA LEU A 141 -22.48 -16.40 18.62
C LEU A 141 -23.55 -16.07 19.67
N GLN A 142 -23.13 -15.93 20.93
CA GLN A 142 -23.98 -15.46 22.02
C GLN A 142 -23.91 -13.94 22.13
N PHE A 143 -22.69 -13.40 22.22
CA PHE A 143 -22.43 -11.96 22.23
C PHE A 143 -20.96 -11.64 21.92
N VAL A 144 -20.73 -10.36 21.58
CA VAL A 144 -19.42 -9.71 21.59
C VAL A 144 -19.40 -8.67 22.71
N GLU A 145 -18.39 -8.68 23.55
CA GLU A 145 -18.22 -7.70 24.62
C GLU A 145 -16.96 -6.86 24.37
N LEU A 146 -17.13 -5.54 24.37
CA LEU A 146 -16.06 -4.56 24.18
C LEU A 146 -15.66 -3.98 25.53
N GLN A 147 -14.36 -4.02 25.82
CA GLN A 147 -13.77 -3.36 26.98
C GLN A 147 -12.96 -2.15 26.49
N PHE A 148 -13.25 -0.96 27.02
CA PHE A 148 -12.59 0.29 26.63
C PHE A 148 -11.59 0.75 27.68
N ILE A 149 -10.57 1.48 27.25
CA ILE A 149 -9.71 2.22 28.18
C ILE A 149 -10.41 3.54 28.50
N THR A 150 -10.74 3.74 29.77
CA THR A 150 -11.37 4.98 30.24
C THR A 150 -10.56 5.55 31.40
N GLU A 151 -10.39 6.88 31.44
CA GLU A 151 -9.70 7.57 32.55
C GLU A 151 -10.50 7.50 33.85
N LYS A 152 -11.83 7.29 33.75
CA LYS A 152 -12.71 7.11 34.90
C LYS A 152 -12.76 5.63 35.23
N ILE A 153 -12.54 5.27 36.49
CA ILE A 153 -12.44 3.88 37.03
C ILE A 153 -13.69 3.00 36.77
N LYS A 154 -14.73 3.50 36.09
CA LYS A 154 -15.90 2.70 35.73
C LYS A 154 -15.65 2.05 34.37
N GLU A 155 -15.28 0.77 34.38
CA GLU A 155 -15.32 -0.07 33.17
C GLU A 155 -16.68 0.03 32.50
N THR A 156 -16.72 0.62 31.30
CA THR A 156 -17.91 0.61 30.45
C THR A 156 -17.81 -0.60 29.53
N ASN A 157 -18.30 -1.75 29.97
CA ASN A 157 -18.39 -2.93 29.10
C ASN A 157 -19.64 -2.80 28.22
N ILE A 158 -19.46 -2.87 26.90
CA ILE A 158 -20.57 -2.86 25.94
C ILE A 158 -20.75 -4.26 25.39
N ARG A 159 -21.94 -4.84 25.59
CA ARG A 159 -22.31 -6.14 25.05
C ARG A 159 -23.18 -5.98 23.81
N ILE A 160 -22.75 -6.56 22.71
CA ILE A 160 -23.43 -6.57 21.40
C ILE A 160 -23.92 -8.00 21.18
N ARG A 161 -25.23 -8.19 21.01
CA ARG A 161 -25.80 -9.50 20.66
C ARG A 161 -26.04 -9.60 19.16
N PRO A 162 -26.06 -10.81 18.58
CA PRO A 162 -26.56 -11.02 17.22
C PRO A 162 -27.96 -10.44 17.04
N GLY A 163 -28.23 -9.83 15.88
CA GLY A 163 -29.53 -9.21 15.58
C GLY A 163 -29.74 -7.82 16.18
N ASP A 164 -28.92 -7.40 17.15
CA ASP A 164 -28.89 -6.01 17.59
C ASP A 164 -28.13 -5.19 16.52
N GLU A 165 -28.84 -4.65 15.53
CA GLU A 165 -28.35 -3.52 14.75
C GLU A 165 -28.20 -2.32 15.70
N SER A 166 -27.09 -2.34 16.42
CA SER A 166 -26.88 -1.44 17.53
C SER A 166 -26.29 -0.13 17.04
N LYS A 167 -26.45 0.91 17.86
CA LYS A 167 -25.70 2.17 17.73
C LYS A 167 -24.17 2.00 17.83
N TYR A 168 -23.66 0.77 18.00
CA TYR A 168 -22.26 0.48 18.26
C TYR A 168 -21.57 -0.26 17.12
N ALA A 169 -22.25 -1.20 16.45
CA ALA A 169 -21.67 -2.00 15.40
C ALA A 169 -22.72 -2.55 14.43
N HIS A 170 -22.27 -2.89 13.22
CA HIS A 170 -23.06 -3.50 12.16
C HIS A 170 -22.47 -4.86 11.80
N TRP A 171 -23.34 -5.81 11.48
CA TRP A 171 -22.97 -7.12 10.98
C TRP A 171 -23.24 -7.17 9.47
N THR A 172 -22.27 -7.66 8.70
CA THR A 172 -22.44 -7.94 7.27
C THR A 172 -22.25 -9.43 7.05
N GLN A 173 -23.25 -10.10 6.48
CA GLN A 173 -23.12 -11.51 6.09
C GLN A 173 -22.22 -11.63 4.85
N MET A 174 -21.41 -12.69 4.82
CA MET A 174 -20.66 -13.10 3.64
C MET A 174 -20.64 -14.61 3.53
N SER A 175 -20.68 -15.12 2.31
CA SER A 175 -20.70 -16.56 2.06
C SER A 175 -19.33 -17.07 1.64
N THR A 176 -18.95 -18.26 2.13
CA THR A 176 -17.69 -18.91 1.80
C THR A 176 -17.89 -20.39 1.55
N VAL A 177 -17.12 -20.92 0.59
CA VAL A 177 -17.16 -22.35 0.24
C VAL A 177 -16.76 -23.25 1.43
N ASN A 178 -15.80 -22.83 2.24
CA ASN A 178 -15.23 -23.69 3.29
C ASN A 178 -15.96 -23.59 4.63
N PHE A 179 -16.50 -22.41 4.95
CA PHE A 179 -17.10 -22.12 6.26
C PHE A 179 -18.60 -21.87 6.20
N GLY A 180 -19.21 -21.91 5.02
CA GLY A 180 -20.61 -21.54 4.88
C GLY A 180 -20.79 -20.03 5.03
N ARG A 181 -21.83 -19.62 5.77
CA ARG A 181 -22.08 -18.22 6.11
C ARG A 181 -21.16 -17.75 7.23
N CYS A 182 -20.51 -16.61 6.99
CA CYS A 182 -19.70 -15.88 7.94
C CYS A 182 -20.29 -14.48 8.15
N TYR A 183 -19.88 -13.82 9.23
CA TYR A 183 -20.44 -12.53 9.62
C TYR A 183 -19.32 -11.57 10.03
N GLU A 184 -19.17 -10.50 9.26
CA GLU A 184 -18.21 -9.42 9.49
C GLU A 184 -18.80 -8.36 10.43
N LEU A 185 -18.15 -8.18 11.57
CA LEU A 185 -18.44 -7.13 12.53
C LEU A 185 -17.67 -5.85 12.19
N LYS A 186 -18.39 -4.78 11.89
CA LYS A 186 -17.85 -3.42 11.70
C LYS A 186 -18.31 -2.51 12.82
N PHE A 187 -17.37 -1.89 13.52
CA PHE A 187 -17.70 -0.90 14.55
C PHE A 187 -18.08 0.44 13.93
N THR A 188 -19.04 1.12 14.54
CA THR A 188 -19.41 2.48 14.13
C THR A 188 -18.37 3.51 14.58
N ASN A 189 -18.31 4.64 13.89
CA ASN A 189 -17.47 5.78 14.27
C ASN A 189 -17.72 6.26 15.71
N LYS A 190 -18.93 6.05 16.26
CA LYS A 190 -19.26 6.41 17.64
C LYS A 190 -18.52 5.53 18.65
N THR A 191 -18.48 4.22 18.40
CA THR A 191 -17.75 3.24 19.23
C THR A 191 -16.26 3.51 19.19
N LEU A 192 -15.74 3.80 18.00
CA LEU A 192 -14.31 4.02 17.77
C LEU A 192 -13.77 5.35 18.32
N LYS A 193 -14.62 6.22 18.91
CA LYS A 193 -14.13 7.43 19.61
C LYS A 193 -13.26 7.10 20.82
N SER A 194 -13.51 5.96 21.46
CA SER A 194 -12.75 5.48 22.62
C SER A 194 -11.87 4.29 22.23
N PRO A 195 -10.62 4.24 22.70
CA PRO A 195 -9.73 3.11 22.41
C PRO A 195 -10.28 1.82 23.03
N ILE A 196 -10.45 0.81 22.19
CA ILE A 196 -10.87 -0.54 22.60
C ILE A 196 -9.63 -1.28 23.11
N MET A 197 -9.67 -1.72 24.36
CA MET A 197 -8.60 -2.49 25.01
C MET A 197 -8.66 -3.96 24.67
N SER A 198 -9.86 -4.54 24.71
CA SER A 198 -10.06 -5.94 24.37
C SER A 198 -11.46 -6.21 23.86
N ILE A 199 -11.57 -7.30 23.10
CA ILE A 199 -12.82 -7.78 22.51
C ILE A 199 -13.00 -9.24 22.94
N ILE A 200 -14.15 -9.55 23.52
CA ILE A 200 -14.49 -10.89 23.98
C ILE A 200 -15.58 -11.43 23.07
N PHE A 201 -15.30 -12.53 22.39
CA PHE A 201 -16.26 -13.31 21.63
C PHE A 201 -16.70 -14.51 22.46
N ARG A 202 -18.02 -14.69 22.59
CA ARG A 202 -18.62 -15.85 23.24
C ARG A 202 -19.65 -16.48 22.33
N GLY A 203 -19.57 -17.78 22.10
CA GLY A 203 -20.48 -18.49 21.20
C GLY A 203 -20.94 -19.85 21.70
N TYR A 204 -21.85 -20.43 20.94
CA TYR A 204 -22.47 -21.73 21.22
C TYR A 204 -21.73 -22.89 20.55
N ILE A 205 -21.02 -22.60 19.45
CA ILE A 205 -20.24 -23.59 18.70
C ILE A 205 -18.77 -23.19 18.58
N ASN A 206 -17.93 -24.07 18.04
CA ASN A 206 -16.55 -23.72 17.70
C ASN A 206 -16.53 -22.79 16.47
N PHE A 207 -15.87 -21.62 16.56
CA PHE A 207 -15.77 -20.67 15.45
C PHE A 207 -14.38 -20.05 15.32
N TYR A 208 -14.09 -19.50 14.13
CA TYR A 208 -12.90 -18.73 13.82
C TYR A 208 -13.25 -17.25 13.90
N VAL A 209 -12.33 -16.45 14.41
CA VAL A 209 -12.37 -14.99 14.31
C VAL A 209 -11.23 -14.56 13.39
N PHE A 210 -11.57 -14.12 12.18
CA PHE A 210 -10.63 -13.51 11.26
C PHE A 210 -10.51 -12.01 11.58
N ILE A 211 -9.30 -11.48 11.50
CA ILE A 211 -9.02 -10.06 11.72
C ILE A 211 -8.41 -9.50 10.44
N HIS A 212 -9.02 -8.46 9.87
CA HIS A 212 -8.60 -7.90 8.59
C HIS A 212 -9.04 -6.44 8.41
N HIS A 213 -8.57 -5.82 7.33
CA HIS A 213 -9.10 -4.52 6.91
C HIS A 213 -10.60 -4.64 6.59
N PRO A 214 -11.46 -3.72 7.07
CA PRO A 214 -12.88 -3.73 6.74
C PRO A 214 -13.13 -3.82 5.24
N GLY A 215 -13.99 -4.75 4.80
CA GLY A 215 -14.30 -4.94 3.38
C GLY A 215 -13.25 -5.69 2.54
N GLN A 216 -12.16 -6.17 3.17
CA GLN A 216 -11.08 -6.91 2.50
C GLN A 216 -10.96 -8.36 2.99
N TYR A 217 -12.06 -8.99 3.40
CA TYR A 217 -12.06 -10.39 3.84
C TYR A 217 -11.42 -11.36 2.83
N HIS A 218 -11.66 -11.17 1.54
CA HIS A 218 -11.09 -12.02 0.50
C HIS A 218 -9.62 -11.73 0.18
N HIS A 219 -9.02 -10.66 0.71
CA HIS A 219 -7.61 -10.35 0.43
C HIS A 219 -6.68 -11.50 0.87
N ILE A 220 -5.63 -11.76 0.09
CA ILE A 220 -4.68 -12.85 0.35
C ILE A 220 -4.03 -12.79 1.74
N ASP A 221 -3.85 -11.58 2.27
CA ASP A 221 -3.24 -11.35 3.58
C ASP A 221 -4.22 -11.55 4.76
N THR A 222 -5.50 -11.80 4.49
CA THR A 222 -6.55 -12.07 5.50
C THR A 222 -6.48 -13.50 6.08
N ALA A 223 -5.30 -14.13 6.07
CA ALA A 223 -5.11 -15.49 6.58
C ALA A 223 -5.15 -15.56 8.12
N THR A 224 -5.01 -14.42 8.80
CA THR A 224 -4.93 -14.33 10.26
C THR A 224 -6.28 -14.65 10.92
N LYS A 225 -6.31 -15.74 11.68
CA LYS A 225 -7.51 -16.21 12.38
C LYS A 225 -7.19 -16.76 13.78
N ILE A 226 -8.12 -16.54 14.70
CA ILE A 226 -8.10 -17.07 16.06
C ILE A 226 -9.19 -18.14 16.20
N ILE A 227 -8.91 -19.20 16.94
CA ILE A 227 -9.84 -20.32 17.12
C ILE A 227 -10.52 -20.17 18.48
N ALA A 228 -11.85 -20.08 18.48
CA ALA A 228 -12.69 -20.20 19.67
C ALA A 228 -13.23 -21.63 19.75
N LYS A 229 -12.86 -22.38 20.79
CA LYS A 229 -13.37 -23.75 21.01
C LYS A 229 -14.23 -23.81 22.27
N ILE A 230 -15.27 -24.64 22.22
CA ILE A 230 -16.12 -25.00 23.35
C ILE A 230 -15.26 -25.60 24.47
N LYS A 231 -15.58 -25.27 25.73
CA LYS A 231 -14.85 -25.71 26.93
C LYS A 231 -13.39 -25.23 26.98
N MET A 232 -13.06 -24.18 26.23
CA MET A 232 -11.73 -23.59 26.18
C MET A 232 -11.84 -22.07 26.13
N ARG A 233 -11.08 -21.38 26.98
CA ARG A 233 -10.88 -19.93 26.90
C ARG A 233 -9.56 -19.67 26.19
N THR A 234 -9.64 -18.93 25.10
CA THR A 234 -8.46 -18.50 24.36
C THR A 234 -8.20 -17.03 24.63
N TYR A 235 -6.97 -16.68 25.00
CA TYR A 235 -6.53 -15.31 25.20
C TYR A 235 -5.39 -15.01 24.22
N VAL A 236 -5.52 -13.93 23.46
CA VAL A 236 -4.53 -13.58 22.43
C VAL A 236 -4.21 -12.10 22.48
N ASP A 237 -2.93 -11.76 22.62
CA ASP A 237 -2.45 -10.41 22.40
C ASP A 237 -2.33 -10.15 20.90
N THR A 238 -2.94 -9.07 20.42
CA THR A 238 -2.97 -8.71 19.01
C THR A 238 -2.51 -7.28 18.84
N THR A 239 -1.65 -7.08 17.84
CA THR A 239 -1.28 -5.77 17.33
C THR A 239 -1.47 -5.78 15.82
N TYR A 240 -1.72 -4.61 15.25
CA TYR A 240 -1.85 -4.50 13.80
C TYR A 240 -1.10 -3.28 13.29
N GLU A 241 -0.74 -3.32 12.03
CA GLU A 241 -0.10 -2.23 11.31
C GLU A 241 -0.92 -1.91 10.08
N ILE A 242 -0.97 -0.63 9.71
CA ILE A 242 -1.65 -0.17 8.50
C ILE A 242 -0.60 0.19 7.48
N SER A 243 -0.71 -0.37 6.29
CA SER A 243 0.17 -0.09 5.16
C SER A 243 -0.61 0.72 4.13
N ASN A 244 -0.25 2.00 3.94
CA ASN A 244 -0.83 2.89 2.95
C ASN A 244 0.18 3.12 1.80
N THR A 245 -0.22 2.73 0.59
CA THR A 245 0.60 2.78 -0.63
C THR A 245 0.08 3.75 -1.69
N GLU A 246 -0.96 4.53 -1.37
CA GLU A 246 -1.71 5.38 -2.31
C GLU A 246 -0.82 6.28 -3.17
N SER A 247 0.20 6.89 -2.56
CA SER A 247 1.05 7.83 -3.30
C SER A 247 2.08 7.17 -4.21
N THR A 248 2.34 5.87 -4.06
CA THR A 248 3.47 5.19 -4.74
C THR A 248 3.05 4.09 -5.70
N ASN A 249 1.85 3.54 -5.55
CA ASN A 249 1.34 2.47 -6.40
C ASN A 249 0.22 3.01 -7.29
N PRO A 250 0.50 3.36 -8.57
CA PRO A 250 -0.52 3.91 -9.47
C PRO A 250 -1.63 2.90 -9.80
N ASN A 251 -1.41 1.61 -9.51
CA ASN A 251 -2.39 0.55 -9.77
C ASN A 251 -3.33 0.31 -8.59
N CYS A 252 -3.05 0.87 -7.42
CA CYS A 252 -3.96 0.75 -6.29
C CYS A 252 -5.18 1.66 -6.52
N LYS A 253 -6.33 1.28 -5.96
CA LYS A 253 -7.58 2.03 -6.08
C LYS A 253 -8.18 2.21 -4.70
N SER A 254 -8.28 3.45 -4.21
CA SER A 254 -8.82 3.74 -2.87
C SER A 254 -10.28 3.29 -2.69
N LYS A 255 -11.05 3.17 -3.78
CA LYS A 255 -12.40 2.55 -3.75
C LYS A 255 -12.36 1.09 -3.26
N MET A 256 -11.29 0.36 -3.56
CA MET A 256 -11.13 -1.03 -3.16
C MET A 256 -10.78 -1.18 -1.68
N ASP A 257 -10.40 -0.12 -0.98
CA ASP A 257 -10.03 -0.21 0.44
C ASP A 257 -11.18 -0.78 1.30
N TYR A 258 -12.44 -0.48 0.97
CA TYR A 258 -13.61 -0.89 1.77
C TYR A 258 -14.59 -1.82 1.05
N ASP A 259 -14.35 -2.15 -0.22
CA ASP A 259 -15.27 -2.93 -1.06
C ASP A 259 -14.54 -3.99 -1.93
N PHE A 260 -13.32 -4.38 -1.52
CA PHE A 260 -12.55 -5.39 -2.24
C PHE A 260 -13.30 -6.73 -2.31
N SER A 261 -13.83 -7.21 -1.19
CA SER A 261 -14.60 -8.47 -1.15
C SER A 261 -15.87 -8.41 -2.01
N GLY A 262 -16.58 -7.28 -2.00
CA GLY A 262 -17.77 -7.07 -2.84
C GLY A 262 -17.42 -7.11 -4.32
N CYS A 263 -16.34 -6.43 -4.72
CA CYS A 263 -15.80 -6.50 -6.08
C CYS A 263 -15.46 -7.94 -6.49
N ILE A 264 -14.73 -8.68 -5.64
CA ILE A 264 -14.32 -10.05 -5.93
C ILE A 264 -15.53 -10.97 -6.15
N ASN A 265 -16.55 -10.86 -5.29
CA ASN A 265 -17.77 -11.66 -5.44
C ASN A 265 -18.54 -11.31 -6.72
N ASN A 266 -18.65 -10.02 -7.05
CA ASN A 266 -19.37 -9.57 -8.24
C ASN A 266 -18.66 -9.98 -9.54
N GLU A 267 -17.36 -9.72 -9.66
CA GLU A 267 -16.59 -10.07 -10.85
C GLU A 267 -16.45 -11.59 -11.01
N THR A 268 -16.33 -12.33 -9.91
CA THR A 268 -16.36 -13.80 -9.94
C THR A 268 -17.72 -14.30 -10.45
N ASN A 269 -18.82 -13.80 -9.87
CA ASN A 269 -20.17 -14.19 -10.29
C ASN A 269 -20.38 -13.92 -11.79
N LYS A 270 -20.05 -12.72 -12.24
CA LYS A 270 -20.12 -12.32 -13.65
C LYS A 270 -19.33 -13.28 -14.54
N LYS A 271 -18.08 -13.58 -14.18
CA LYS A 271 -17.23 -14.46 -14.98
C LYS A 271 -17.75 -15.90 -15.05
N LEU A 272 -18.33 -16.41 -13.97
CA LEU A 272 -18.96 -17.73 -13.94
C LEU A 272 -20.23 -17.76 -14.80
N VAL A 273 -21.10 -16.76 -14.68
CA VAL A 273 -22.32 -16.65 -15.50
C VAL A 273 -21.96 -16.51 -16.98
N ASP A 274 -20.97 -15.70 -17.34
CA ASP A 274 -20.53 -15.54 -18.73
C ASP A 274 -19.97 -16.85 -19.33
N THR A 275 -19.34 -17.69 -18.50
CA THR A 275 -18.66 -18.91 -18.97
C THR A 275 -19.58 -20.14 -18.94
N PHE A 276 -20.41 -20.27 -17.91
CA PHE A 276 -21.19 -21.47 -17.62
C PHE A 276 -22.71 -21.23 -17.69
N GLY A 277 -23.16 -19.97 -17.85
CA GLY A 277 -24.57 -19.59 -17.85
C GLY A 277 -25.21 -19.56 -16.45
N CYS A 278 -24.44 -19.82 -15.39
CA CYS A 278 -24.91 -19.91 -14.02
C CYS A 278 -23.73 -19.71 -13.04
N SER A 279 -24.02 -19.66 -11.74
CA SER A 279 -23.03 -19.44 -10.69
C SER A 279 -23.13 -20.46 -9.56
N VAL A 280 -22.17 -20.42 -8.64
CA VAL A 280 -22.12 -21.29 -7.47
C VAL A 280 -23.08 -20.81 -6.36
N PRO A 281 -23.64 -21.71 -5.53
CA PRO A 281 -24.70 -21.36 -4.57
C PRO A 281 -24.21 -20.54 -3.37
N PHE A 282 -22.90 -20.45 -3.16
CA PHE A 282 -22.28 -19.75 -2.03
C PHE A 282 -21.72 -18.36 -2.41
N LEU A 283 -22.15 -17.78 -3.54
CA LEU A 283 -21.92 -16.36 -3.85
C LEU A 283 -23.17 -15.54 -3.53
N ASP A 284 -23.00 -14.41 -2.84
CA ASP A 284 -24.14 -13.64 -2.31
C ASP A 284 -25.08 -13.11 -3.40
N ASN A 285 -24.57 -12.84 -4.61
CA ASN A 285 -25.32 -12.30 -5.76
C ASN A 285 -25.58 -13.32 -6.89
N SER A 286 -25.64 -14.62 -6.59
CA SER A 286 -26.06 -15.62 -7.58
C SER A 286 -27.58 -15.68 -7.73
N ASP A 287 -28.12 -15.01 -8.75
CA ASP A 287 -29.54 -15.12 -9.11
C ASP A 287 -29.86 -16.49 -9.74
N GLN A 288 -28.85 -17.17 -10.29
CA GLN A 288 -28.98 -18.46 -10.96
C GLN A 288 -27.89 -19.42 -10.46
N SER A 289 -28.27 -20.33 -9.57
CA SER A 289 -27.39 -21.41 -9.12
C SER A 289 -27.28 -22.50 -10.19
N CYS A 290 -26.07 -22.94 -10.48
CA CYS A 290 -25.83 -24.04 -11.41
C CYS A 290 -26.45 -25.34 -10.88
N ILE A 291 -27.23 -26.01 -11.73
CA ILE A 291 -27.76 -27.35 -11.50
C ILE A 291 -27.29 -28.21 -12.67
N SER A 292 -26.46 -29.20 -12.41
CA SER A 292 -25.97 -30.12 -13.44
C SER A 292 -25.63 -31.47 -12.84
N ASP A 293 -26.14 -32.54 -13.45
CA ASP A 293 -25.72 -33.92 -13.14
C ASP A 293 -24.39 -34.29 -13.82
N ASN A 294 -23.86 -33.42 -14.69
CA ASN A 294 -22.59 -33.66 -15.36
C ASN A 294 -21.44 -33.34 -14.41
N SER A 295 -20.77 -34.40 -13.96
CA SER A 295 -19.70 -34.30 -12.99
C SER A 295 -18.52 -33.42 -13.45
N THR A 296 -18.17 -33.52 -14.74
CA THR A 296 -17.07 -32.75 -15.34
C THR A 296 -17.38 -31.25 -15.41
N PHE A 297 -18.66 -30.89 -15.59
CA PHE A 297 -19.11 -29.50 -15.58
C PHE A 297 -18.97 -28.89 -14.19
N VAL A 298 -19.47 -29.58 -13.15
CA VAL A 298 -19.40 -29.12 -11.76
C VAL A 298 -17.93 -28.99 -11.30
N GLU A 299 -17.08 -29.95 -11.65
CA GLU A 299 -15.65 -29.87 -11.34
C GLU A 299 -14.99 -28.64 -12.01
N SER A 300 -15.30 -28.39 -13.29
CA SER A 300 -14.77 -27.25 -14.04
C SER A 300 -15.24 -25.91 -13.46
N LEU A 301 -16.53 -25.82 -13.10
CA LEU A 301 -17.12 -24.66 -12.42
C LEU A 301 -16.41 -24.38 -11.09
N ASN A 302 -16.29 -25.40 -10.23
CA ASN A 302 -15.65 -25.29 -8.92
C ASN A 302 -14.16 -24.96 -9.03
N LYS A 303 -13.47 -25.54 -10.01
CA LYS A 303 -12.06 -25.23 -10.31
C LYS A 303 -11.91 -23.77 -10.72
N MET A 304 -12.76 -23.28 -11.63
CA MET A 304 -12.74 -21.88 -12.06
C MET A 304 -13.04 -20.94 -10.89
N PHE A 305 -14.09 -21.21 -10.11
CA PHE A 305 -14.42 -20.44 -8.91
C PHE A 305 -13.22 -20.32 -7.95
N LYS A 306 -12.58 -21.45 -7.62
CA LYS A 306 -11.40 -21.47 -6.73
C LYS A 306 -10.24 -20.67 -7.30
N LEU A 307 -10.00 -20.74 -8.61
CA LEU A 307 -8.96 -19.96 -9.29
C LEU A 307 -9.27 -18.46 -9.24
N LEU A 308 -10.52 -18.05 -9.49
CA LEU A 308 -10.94 -16.65 -9.49
C LEU A 308 -10.81 -16.04 -8.08
N ILE A 309 -11.31 -16.74 -7.07
CA ILE A 309 -11.28 -16.25 -5.68
C ILE A 309 -9.86 -16.24 -5.09
N ARG A 310 -8.93 -17.13 -5.49
CA ARG A 310 -7.60 -17.18 -4.86
C ARG A 310 -6.50 -16.51 -5.67
N ASN A 311 -6.49 -16.71 -6.99
CA ASN A 311 -5.33 -16.40 -7.82
C ASN A 311 -5.58 -15.21 -8.74
N ALA A 312 -6.82 -14.95 -9.12
CA ALA A 312 -7.18 -13.88 -10.05
C ALA A 312 -7.66 -12.60 -9.36
N GLN A 313 -7.48 -12.47 -8.04
CA GLN A 313 -8.07 -11.37 -7.27
C GLN A 313 -7.66 -10.00 -7.81
N PHE A 314 -6.36 -9.78 -8.03
CA PHE A 314 -5.83 -8.49 -8.52
C PHE A 314 -6.06 -8.24 -10.02
N SER A 315 -6.37 -9.29 -10.79
CA SER A 315 -6.74 -9.12 -12.20
C SER A 315 -8.22 -8.83 -12.36
N LEU A 316 -9.07 -9.32 -11.44
CA LEU A 316 -10.50 -9.04 -11.40
C LEU A 316 -10.75 -7.66 -10.78
N CYS A 317 -10.11 -7.39 -9.65
CA CYS A 317 -10.28 -6.18 -8.86
C CYS A 317 -8.95 -5.45 -8.71
N GLY A 318 -8.98 -4.11 -8.67
CA GLY A 318 -7.76 -3.34 -8.40
C GLY A 318 -7.22 -3.64 -6.99
N MET A 319 -5.92 -3.46 -6.79
CA MET A 319 -5.31 -3.62 -5.47
C MET A 319 -5.83 -2.50 -4.54
N PRO A 320 -6.18 -2.79 -3.27
CA PRO A 320 -6.45 -1.73 -2.30
C PRO A 320 -5.18 -0.91 -2.06
N CYS A 321 -5.33 0.39 -1.79
CA CYS A 321 -4.22 1.26 -1.43
C CYS A 321 -3.85 1.11 0.05
N VAL A 322 -4.82 0.73 0.89
CA VAL A 322 -4.65 0.55 2.33
C VAL A 322 -4.90 -0.90 2.72
N THR A 323 -3.95 -1.52 3.41
CA THR A 323 -4.08 -2.88 3.96
C THR A 323 -3.77 -2.89 5.46
N ILE A 324 -4.18 -3.96 6.15
CA ILE A 324 -3.86 -4.20 7.55
C ILE A 324 -3.04 -5.48 7.67
N ASP A 325 -1.87 -5.37 8.28
CA ASP A 325 -1.04 -6.51 8.68
C ASP A 325 -1.31 -6.81 10.16
N VAL A 326 -1.83 -8.00 10.46
CA VAL A 326 -2.18 -8.41 11.83
C VAL A 326 -1.11 -9.33 12.40
N PHE A 327 -0.59 -8.97 13.56
CA PHE A 327 0.40 -9.74 14.32
C PHE A 327 -0.23 -10.22 15.63
N MET A 328 -0.20 -11.54 15.85
CA MET A 328 -0.72 -12.16 17.06
C MET A 328 0.42 -12.72 17.90
N GLY A 329 0.33 -12.53 19.21
CA GLY A 329 1.14 -13.25 20.19
C GLY A 329 0.72 -14.72 20.28
N LEU A 330 1.49 -15.50 21.05
CA LEU A 330 1.13 -16.89 21.31
C LEU A 330 -0.17 -16.93 22.12
N PRO A 331 -1.17 -17.72 21.67
CA PRO A 331 -2.43 -17.84 22.39
C PRO A 331 -2.21 -18.56 23.73
N ASN A 332 -2.79 -18.03 24.80
CA ASN A 332 -2.91 -18.72 26.07
C ASN A 332 -4.27 -19.43 26.15
N TYR A 333 -4.29 -20.65 26.68
CA TYR A 333 -5.47 -21.51 26.74
C TYR A 333 -5.76 -21.91 28.18
N ASP A 334 -6.97 -21.61 28.64
CA ASP A 334 -7.50 -22.14 29.89
C ASP A 334 -8.66 -23.09 29.59
N ASN A 335 -8.77 -24.18 30.34
CA ASN A 335 -9.94 -25.04 30.27
C ASN A 335 -11.15 -24.31 30.89
N ASP A 336 -12.30 -24.39 30.23
CA ASP A 336 -13.57 -23.88 30.74
C ASP A 336 -14.54 -25.04 30.92
N ASN A 337 -15.24 -25.09 32.05
CA ASN A 337 -16.32 -26.06 32.25
C ASN A 337 -17.61 -25.65 31.52
N SER A 338 -17.68 -24.42 31.00
CA SER A 338 -18.84 -23.96 30.24
C SER A 338 -18.95 -24.66 28.88
N ASN A 339 -20.18 -25.03 28.48
CA ASN A 339 -20.47 -25.58 27.16
C ASN A 339 -20.55 -24.47 26.09
N GLN A 340 -19.58 -23.55 26.12
CA GLN A 340 -19.53 -22.37 25.29
C GLN A 340 -18.10 -22.17 24.81
N SER A 341 -17.97 -21.58 23.62
CA SER A 341 -16.67 -21.15 23.11
C SER A 341 -16.38 -19.73 23.59
N PHE A 342 -15.11 -19.48 23.94
CA PHE A 342 -14.68 -18.20 24.48
C PHE A 342 -13.34 -17.79 23.88
N THR A 343 -13.26 -16.54 23.41
CA THR A 343 -12.00 -15.94 22.98
C THR A 343 -11.95 -14.49 23.39
N LYS A 344 -10.86 -14.10 24.06
CA LYS A 344 -10.56 -12.71 24.41
C LYS A 344 -9.32 -12.25 23.64
N ILE A 345 -9.50 -11.20 22.86
CA ILE A 345 -8.47 -10.59 22.04
C ILE A 345 -8.07 -9.28 22.71
N TYR A 346 -6.83 -9.19 23.20
CA TYR A 346 -6.26 -7.95 23.72
C TYR A 346 -5.68 -7.16 22.55
N LEU A 347 -5.97 -5.86 22.49
CA LEU A 347 -5.52 -4.98 21.42
C LEU A 347 -4.54 -3.95 21.97
N ARG A 348 -3.42 -3.75 21.27
CA ARG A 348 -2.53 -2.63 21.55
C ARG A 348 -3.21 -1.31 21.18
N THR A 349 -2.97 -0.28 22.00
CA THR A 349 -3.54 1.06 21.83
C THR A 349 -2.84 1.90 20.76
N GLY A 350 -1.55 1.63 20.54
CA GLY A 350 -0.75 2.25 19.50
C GLY A 350 -0.69 1.35 18.26
N VAL A 351 -1.03 1.92 17.12
CA VAL A 351 -1.02 1.29 15.80
C VAL A 351 0.07 1.92 14.98
N ARG A 352 0.90 1.09 14.35
CA ARG A 352 1.93 1.59 13.43
C ARG A 352 1.29 1.84 12.06
N VAL A 353 1.36 3.08 11.58
CA VAL A 353 0.91 3.47 10.24
C VAL A 353 2.14 3.68 9.37
N LYS A 354 2.27 2.84 8.35
CA LYS A 354 3.33 2.88 7.35
C LYS A 354 2.77 3.57 6.10
N THR A 355 3.29 4.74 5.78
CA THR A 355 2.93 5.47 4.56
C THR A 355 4.10 5.42 3.60
N SER A 356 3.89 4.80 2.44
CA SER A 356 4.85 4.84 1.34
C SER A 356 4.70 6.17 0.62
N THR A 357 5.81 6.91 0.48
CA THR A 357 5.88 8.19 -0.24
C THR A 357 7.07 8.21 -1.18
N TYR A 358 7.00 8.97 -2.27
CA TYR A 358 8.19 9.20 -3.10
C TYR A 358 9.25 9.92 -2.27
N ASP A 359 10.45 9.33 -2.19
CA ASP A 359 11.59 9.97 -1.52
C ASP A 359 12.06 11.18 -2.32
N TYR A 360 11.98 11.08 -3.64
CA TYR A 360 12.45 12.08 -4.58
C TYR A 360 11.33 12.58 -5.48
N THR A 361 10.95 13.84 -5.32
CA THR A 361 9.90 14.48 -6.12
C THR A 361 10.50 15.38 -7.20
N PHE A 362 9.70 15.76 -8.19
CA PHE A 362 10.10 16.73 -9.22
C PHE A 362 10.59 18.07 -8.62
N PHE A 363 9.97 18.54 -7.53
CA PHE A 363 10.40 19.75 -6.85
C PHE A 363 11.75 19.59 -6.16
N THR A 364 11.98 18.43 -5.53
CA THR A 364 13.29 18.07 -4.96
C THR A 364 14.37 18.07 -6.04
N MET A 365 14.06 17.53 -7.22
CA MET A 365 14.96 17.54 -8.38
C MET A 365 15.32 18.96 -8.84
N ILE A 366 14.32 19.83 -9.02
CA ILE A 366 14.57 21.23 -9.40
C ILE A 366 15.43 21.94 -8.35
N ALA A 367 15.15 21.72 -7.07
CA ALA A 367 15.92 22.32 -5.99
C ALA A 367 17.38 21.86 -6.00
N GLU A 368 17.64 20.56 -6.20
CA GLU A 368 18.99 19.99 -6.28
C GLU A 368 19.76 20.48 -7.50
N VAL A 369 19.14 20.46 -8.70
CA VAL A 369 19.74 20.98 -9.93
C VAL A 369 19.98 22.48 -9.84
N GLY A 370 19.01 23.24 -9.33
CA GLY A 370 19.12 24.68 -9.15
C GLY A 370 20.22 25.05 -8.14
N GLY A 371 20.31 24.34 -7.02
CA GLY A 371 21.36 24.51 -6.02
C GLY A 371 22.75 24.21 -6.58
N THR A 372 22.90 23.09 -7.30
CA THR A 372 24.18 22.69 -7.92
C THR A 372 24.59 23.65 -9.04
N SER A 373 23.65 24.10 -9.87
CA SER A 373 23.88 25.09 -10.93
C SER A 373 24.34 26.43 -10.36
N GLY A 374 23.66 26.91 -9.30
CA GLY A 374 24.01 28.13 -8.60
C GLY A 374 25.40 28.05 -7.95
N LEU A 375 25.74 26.91 -7.34
CA LEU A 375 27.03 26.69 -6.69
C LEU A 375 28.20 26.62 -7.69
N LEU A 376 28.06 25.84 -8.78
CA LEU A 376 29.17 25.56 -9.69
C LEU A 376 29.41 26.68 -10.71
N LEU A 377 28.35 27.31 -11.20
CA LEU A 377 28.45 28.29 -12.27
C LEU A 377 28.22 29.73 -11.78
N GLY A 378 27.67 29.92 -10.58
CA GLY A 378 27.17 31.23 -10.15
C GLY A 378 26.01 31.75 -11.01
N ILE A 379 25.46 30.88 -11.86
CA ILE A 379 24.39 31.21 -12.81
C ILE A 379 23.06 30.84 -12.16
N SER A 380 22.23 31.83 -11.93
CA SER A 380 20.81 31.66 -11.60
C SER A 380 19.98 31.56 -12.89
N LEU A 381 18.74 31.06 -12.77
CA LEU A 381 17.79 31.05 -13.90
C LEU A 381 17.61 32.44 -14.54
N ILE A 382 17.71 33.51 -13.73
CA ILE A 382 17.63 34.89 -14.21
C ILE A 382 18.76 35.20 -15.20
N HIS A 383 19.98 34.72 -14.94
CA HIS A 383 21.11 34.92 -15.85
C HIS A 383 20.90 34.21 -17.19
N ILE A 384 20.29 33.03 -17.21
CA ILE A 384 19.94 32.31 -18.44
C ILE A 384 18.90 33.10 -19.23
N PHE A 385 17.85 33.61 -18.58
CA PHE A 385 16.83 34.43 -19.23
C PHE A 385 17.40 35.74 -19.81
N ILE A 386 18.29 36.42 -19.09
CA ILE A 386 18.97 37.63 -19.58
C ILE A 386 19.82 37.30 -20.81
N ASN A 387 20.60 36.22 -20.76
CA ASN A 387 21.45 35.80 -21.87
C ASN A 387 20.63 35.39 -23.10
N ALA A 388 19.52 34.66 -22.91
CA ALA A 388 18.60 34.30 -23.97
C ALA A 388 17.96 35.54 -24.61
N LYS A 389 17.52 36.52 -23.80
CA LYS A 389 16.99 37.80 -24.29
C LYS A 389 18.03 38.55 -25.12
N ASN A 390 19.25 38.67 -24.61
CA ASN A 390 20.33 39.36 -25.32
C ASN A 390 20.69 38.65 -26.62
N PHE A 391 20.68 37.31 -26.64
CA PHE A 391 20.90 36.53 -27.86
C PHE A 391 19.80 36.75 -28.90
N VAL A 392 18.53 36.78 -28.48
CA VAL A 392 17.39 37.07 -29.36
C VAL A 392 17.48 38.50 -29.92
N LEU A 393 17.80 39.49 -29.08
CA LEU A 393 17.99 40.88 -29.51
C LEU A 393 19.16 41.01 -30.49
N TRP A 394 20.29 40.35 -30.21
CA TRP A 394 21.44 40.34 -31.10
C TRP A 394 21.09 39.75 -32.48
N LYS A 395 20.36 38.62 -32.51
CA LYS A 395 19.90 38.00 -33.76
C LYS A 395 18.89 38.88 -34.51
N SER A 396 18.06 39.63 -33.80
CA SER A 396 17.10 40.57 -34.41
C SER A 396 17.80 41.75 -35.08
N ASN A 397 18.93 42.22 -34.55
CA ASN A 397 19.69 43.35 -35.12
C ASN A 397 20.57 42.96 -36.32
N GLN A 398 20.70 41.67 -36.63
CA GLN A 398 21.41 41.20 -37.82
C GLN A 398 20.51 41.03 -39.05
N LYS A 399 19.20 41.19 -38.89
CA LYS A 399 18.25 41.34 -39.98
C LYS A 399 18.03 42.82 -40.23
#